data_AF-A0A1X2H165-F1
#
_entry.id   AF-A0A1X2H165-F1
#
_cell.length_a   1.000
_cell.length_b   1.000
_cell.length_c   1.000
_cell.angle_alpha   90.00
_cell.angle_beta   90.00
_cell.angle_gamma   90.00
#
_symmetry.space_group_name_H-M   'P 1'
#
loop_
_entity.id
_entity.type
_entity.pdbx_description
1 polymer ?
#
loop_
_entity_poly.entity_id
_entity_poly.type
_entity_poly.pdbx_seq_one_letter_code
_entity_poly.pdbx_strand_id
1 'polypeptide(L)'
;MVPKKRQSKRIKAAQRYKIEKRVREHHRKQRKEAKKNPQKHNKRSRKDPGIPNSFPFKEELLNEIEKQKQQAAEERAKRKEEAAKERAARKAAEKQQQQQEEEESASEAEEETEGK
;
A
#
# COMPACT_ATOMS: atom_id res chain seq x y z
N MET A 1 67.30 11.87 13.64
CA MET A 1 65.95 12.42 13.88
C MET A 1 65.23 11.52 14.87
N VAL A 2 64.87 12.00 16.06
CA VAL A 2 64.22 11.15 17.09
C VAL A 2 62.76 10.88 16.69
N PRO A 3 62.31 9.60 16.63
CA PRO A 3 60.95 9.28 16.26
C PRO A 3 59.95 9.84 17.29
N LYS A 4 58.92 10.53 16.82
CA LYS A 4 57.89 11.12 17.69
C LYS A 4 57.12 10.02 18.42
N LYS A 5 56.99 10.17 19.73
CA LYS A 5 56.24 9.22 20.56
C LYS A 5 54.78 9.16 20.10
N ARG A 6 54.33 8.00 19.63
CA ARG A 6 52.96 7.78 19.15
C ARG A 6 52.01 7.63 20.35
N GLN A 7 50.81 8.18 20.21
CA GLN A 7 49.77 8.00 21.21
C GLN A 7 49.29 6.55 21.24
N SER A 8 48.97 6.07 22.45
CA SER A 8 48.43 4.73 22.63
C SER A 8 47.00 4.64 22.08
N LYS A 9 46.68 3.51 21.45
CA LYS A 9 45.31 3.18 21.03
C LYS A 9 44.42 2.72 22.21
N ARG A 10 45.00 2.53 23.41
CA ARG A 10 44.28 2.07 24.59
C ARG A 10 43.32 3.13 25.10
N ILE A 11 42.04 2.80 25.15
CA ILE A 11 41.01 3.70 25.68
C ILE A 11 40.84 3.48 27.18
N LYS A 12 40.94 4.56 27.97
CA LYS A 12 40.66 4.52 29.41
C LYS A 12 39.21 4.11 29.66
N ALA A 13 38.96 3.36 30.74
CA ALA A 13 37.61 2.93 31.10
C ALA A 13 36.63 4.12 31.23
N ALA A 14 37.05 5.21 31.87
CA ALA A 14 36.26 6.44 31.99
C ALA A 14 35.81 7.01 30.63
N GLN A 15 36.68 6.96 29.62
CA GLN A 15 36.35 7.43 28.27
C GLN A 15 35.34 6.51 27.59
N ARG A 16 35.47 5.18 27.75
CA ARG A 16 34.49 4.21 27.23
C ARG A 16 33.10 4.45 27.81
N TYR A 17 32.98 4.55 29.14
CA TYR A 17 31.69 4.79 29.80
C TYR A 17 31.10 6.17 29.46
N LYS A 18 31.95 7.20 29.30
CA LYS A 18 31.51 8.54 28.87
C LYS A 18 30.94 8.51 27.45
N ILE A 19 31.59 7.81 26.52
CA ILE A 19 31.10 7.64 25.14
C ILE A 19 29.77 6.90 25.17
N GLU A 20 29.69 5.78 25.90
CA GLU A 20 28.48 4.96 25.98
C GLU A 20 27.29 5.76 26.53
N LYS A 21 27.49 6.52 27.61
CA LYS A 21 26.44 7.40 28.17
C LYS A 21 25.97 8.44 27.15
N ARG A 22 26.89 9.09 26.43
CA ARG A 22 26.57 10.09 25.39
C ARG A 22 25.78 9.48 24.23
N VAL A 23 26.17 8.28 23.77
CA VAL A 23 25.46 7.56 22.70
C VAL A 23 24.06 7.17 23.15
N ARG A 24 23.92 6.62 24.38
CA ARG A 24 22.61 6.28 24.96
C ARG A 24 21.69 7.51 25.06
N GLU A 25 22.22 8.64 25.52
CA GLU A 25 21.48 9.90 25.58
C GLU A 25 21.09 10.43 24.20
N HIS A 26 21.99 10.34 23.21
CA HIS A 26 21.73 10.74 21.84
C HIS A 26 20.59 9.92 21.22
N HIS A 27 20.66 8.59 21.30
CA HIS A 27 19.58 7.71 20.82
C HIS A 27 18.26 7.95 21.58
N ARG A 28 18.31 8.27 22.88
CA ARG A 28 17.11 8.65 23.64
C ARG A 28 16.48 9.94 23.10
N LYS A 29 17.28 10.96 22.78
CA LYS A 29 16.80 12.23 22.21
C LYS A 29 16.25 12.02 20.80
N GLN A 30 16.97 11.33 19.93
CA GLN A 30 16.51 11.00 18.57
C GLN A 30 15.17 10.23 18.58
N ARG A 31 15.01 9.23 19.46
CA ARG A 31 13.72 8.52 19.60
C ARG A 31 12.58 9.44 20.05
N LYS A 32 12.83 10.38 20.95
CA LYS A 32 11.83 11.37 21.38
C LYS A 32 11.48 12.33 20.24
N GLU A 33 12.47 12.82 19.51
CA GLU A 33 12.28 13.73 18.37
C GLU A 33 11.51 13.06 17.22
N ALA A 34 11.84 11.80 16.92
CA ALA A 34 11.14 11.02 15.90
C ALA A 34 9.66 10.79 16.27
N LYS A 35 9.37 10.52 17.55
CA LYS A 35 7.99 10.42 18.05
C LYS A 35 7.24 11.75 18.00
N LYS A 36 7.90 12.87 18.29
CA LYS A 36 7.30 14.21 18.27
C LYS A 36 6.99 14.69 16.85
N ASN A 37 7.82 14.33 15.86
CA ASN A 37 7.69 14.80 14.48
C ASN A 37 7.66 13.63 13.47
N PRO A 38 6.64 12.75 13.50
CA PRO A 38 6.59 11.56 12.66
C PRO A 38 6.58 11.89 11.16
N GLN A 39 6.02 13.03 10.79
CA GLN A 39 5.82 13.42 9.39
C GLN A 39 7.11 13.90 8.70
N LYS A 40 8.13 14.36 9.45
CA LYS A 40 9.44 14.75 8.89
C LYS A 40 10.28 13.54 8.48
N HIS A 41 10.17 12.44 9.22
CA HIS A 41 10.89 11.20 8.92
C HIS A 41 10.24 10.42 7.77
N ASN A 42 8.92 10.40 7.69
CA ASN A 42 8.21 9.65 6.65
C ASN A 42 8.22 10.32 5.27
N LYS A 43 8.40 11.65 5.15
CA LYS A 43 8.27 12.33 3.84
C LYS A 43 9.52 12.31 2.96
N ARG A 44 10.72 12.10 3.53
CA ARG A 44 11.99 12.19 2.78
C ARG A 44 12.43 10.86 2.17
N SER A 45 12.12 9.73 2.81
CA SER A 45 12.56 8.39 2.38
C SER A 45 11.56 7.63 1.51
N ARG A 46 10.31 8.09 1.38
CA ARG A 46 9.24 7.39 0.64
C ARG A 46 9.23 7.66 -0.86
N LYS A 47 10.14 8.50 -1.35
CA LYS A 47 10.26 8.76 -2.78
C LYS A 47 11.18 7.69 -3.34
N ASP A 48 10.70 6.94 -4.31
CA ASP A 48 11.53 5.97 -4.99
C ASP A 48 12.71 6.69 -5.66
N PRO A 49 13.95 6.18 -5.51
CA PRO A 49 15.13 6.82 -6.07
C PRO A 49 15.16 6.82 -7.62
N GLY A 50 14.17 6.19 -8.28
CA GLY A 50 14.02 6.16 -9.73
C GLY A 50 15.15 5.40 -10.44
N ILE A 51 15.05 5.32 -11.77
CA ILE A 51 16.08 4.68 -12.60
C ILE A 51 17.15 5.73 -12.95
N PRO A 52 18.43 5.50 -12.61
CA PRO A 52 19.52 6.41 -12.96
C PRO A 52 19.72 6.55 -14.48
N ASN A 53 20.18 7.72 -14.93
CA ASN A 53 20.50 7.97 -16.35
C ASN A 53 21.71 7.18 -16.87
N SER A 54 22.58 6.68 -15.98
CA SER A 54 23.73 5.86 -16.36
C SER A 54 23.36 4.43 -16.76
N PHE A 55 22.09 4.04 -16.60
CA PHE A 55 21.63 2.71 -16.96
C PHE A 55 21.45 2.61 -18.50
N PRO A 56 22.16 1.69 -19.19
CA PRO A 56 22.19 1.63 -20.65
C PRO A 56 20.82 1.47 -21.33
N PHE A 57 19.90 0.74 -20.69
CA PHE A 57 18.57 0.44 -21.23
C PHE A 57 17.46 1.20 -20.51
N LYS A 58 17.75 2.41 -20.00
CA LYS A 58 16.77 3.20 -19.25
C LYS A 58 15.53 3.50 -20.08
N GLU A 59 15.70 3.87 -21.35
CA GLU A 59 14.60 4.22 -22.24
C GLU A 59 13.73 3.01 -22.56
N GLU A 60 14.35 1.87 -22.88
CA GLU A 60 13.64 0.61 -23.13
C GLU A 60 12.82 0.17 -21.92
N LEU A 61 13.39 0.26 -20.72
CA LEU A 61 12.71 -0.11 -19.47
C LEU A 61 11.56 0.85 -19.12
N LEU A 62 11.71 2.15 -19.39
CA LEU A 62 10.61 3.10 -19.22
C LEU A 62 9.46 2.80 -20.18
N ASN A 63 9.77 2.50 -21.44
CA ASN A 63 8.78 2.12 -22.46
C ASN A 63 8.04 0.83 -22.07
N GLU A 64 8.73 -0.16 -21.52
CA GLU A 64 8.12 -1.40 -21.03
C GLU A 64 7.17 -1.14 -19.85
N ILE A 65 7.57 -0.33 -18.87
CA ILE A 65 6.73 0.06 -17.74
C ILE A 65 5.46 0.79 -18.22
N GLU A 66 5.58 1.68 -19.20
CA GLU A 66 4.42 2.39 -19.76
C GLU A 66 3.43 1.42 -20.44
N LYS A 67 3.93 0.48 -21.25
CA LYS A 67 3.11 -0.57 -21.87
C LYS A 67 2.40 -1.43 -20.83
N GLN A 68 3.11 -1.88 -19.79
CA GLN A 68 2.52 -2.67 -18.71
C GLN A 68 1.42 -1.88 -17.97
N LYS A 69 1.63 -0.58 -17.73
CA LYS A 69 0.64 0.28 -17.09
C LYS A 69 -0.62 0.45 -17.94
N GLN A 70 -0.46 0.59 -19.26
CA GLN A 70 -1.59 0.67 -20.20
C GLN A 70 -2.39 -0.63 -20.19
N GLN A 71 -1.72 -1.78 -20.34
CA GLN A 71 -2.36 -3.10 -20.30
C GLN A 71 -3.12 -3.34 -18.98
N ALA A 72 -2.49 -3.04 -17.84
CA ALA A 72 -3.12 -3.19 -16.54
C ALA A 72 -4.33 -2.26 -16.35
N ALA A 73 -4.30 -1.06 -16.92
CA ALA A 73 -5.42 -0.12 -16.89
C ALA A 73 -6.61 -0.63 -17.73
N GLU A 74 -6.34 -1.13 -18.93
CA GLU A 74 -7.33 -1.74 -19.82
C GLU A 74 -7.96 -2.99 -19.20
N GLU A 75 -7.16 -3.90 -18.64
CA GLU A 75 -7.66 -5.09 -17.94
C GLU A 75 -8.55 -4.70 -16.75
N ARG A 76 -8.14 -3.69 -15.98
CA ARG A 76 -8.93 -3.19 -14.86
C ARG A 76 -10.25 -2.58 -15.31
N ALA A 77 -10.28 -1.89 -16.46
CA ALA A 77 -11.51 -1.37 -17.05
C ALA A 77 -12.44 -2.50 -17.50
N LYS A 78 -11.91 -3.48 -18.25
CA LYS A 78 -12.66 -4.67 -18.70
C LYS A 78 -13.27 -5.44 -17.52
N ARG A 79 -12.48 -5.72 -16.48
CA ARG A 79 -12.96 -6.39 -15.26
C ARG A 79 -14.07 -5.60 -14.56
N LYS A 80 -13.99 -4.26 -14.54
CA LYS A 80 -15.04 -3.41 -13.96
C LYS A 80 -16.33 -3.48 -14.78
N GLU A 81 -16.22 -3.47 -16.11
CA GLU A 81 -17.38 -3.58 -17.01
C GLU A 81 -18.05 -4.95 -16.89
N GLU A 82 -17.28 -6.04 -16.87
CA GLU A 82 -17.77 -7.39 -16.67
C GLU A 82 -18.48 -7.53 -15.31
N ALA A 83 -17.85 -7.05 -14.23
CA ALA A 83 -18.46 -7.07 -12.90
C ALA A 83 -19.73 -6.21 -12.83
N ALA A 84 -19.82 -5.10 -13.56
CA ALA A 84 -21.02 -4.28 -13.64
C ALA A 84 -22.16 -5.01 -14.39
N LYS A 85 -21.84 -5.66 -15.52
CA LYS A 85 -22.80 -6.46 -16.30
C LYS A 85 -23.33 -7.64 -15.48
N GLU A 86 -22.45 -8.37 -14.80
CA GLU A 86 -22.84 -9.48 -13.94
C GLU A 86 -23.75 -9.02 -12.79
N ARG A 87 -23.42 -7.90 -12.12
CA ARG A 87 -24.27 -7.31 -11.08
C ARG A 87 -25.62 -6.87 -11.61
N ALA A 88 -25.68 -6.30 -12.82
CA ALA A 88 -26.93 -5.90 -13.43
C ALA A 88 -27.80 -7.12 -13.78
N ALA A 89 -27.21 -8.18 -14.34
CA ALA A 89 -27.90 -9.42 -14.65
C ALA A 89 -28.45 -10.10 -13.39
N ARG A 90 -27.65 -10.19 -12.31
CA ARG A 90 -28.09 -10.73 -11.02
C ARG A 90 -29.27 -9.95 -10.44
N LYS A 91 -29.20 -8.61 -10.46
CA LYS A 91 -30.30 -7.75 -9.99
C LYS A 91 -31.57 -7.90 -10.83
N ALA A 92 -31.43 -8.07 -12.15
CA ALA A 92 -32.57 -8.31 -13.03
C ALA A 92 -33.22 -9.66 -12.74
N ALA A 93 -32.43 -10.72 -12.55
CA ALA A 93 -32.92 -12.05 -12.18
C ALA A 93 -33.61 -12.06 -10.81
N GLU A 94 -33.03 -11.41 -9.79
CA GLU A 94 -33.63 -11.28 -8.45
C GLU A 94 -34.96 -10.52 -8.49
N LYS A 95 -35.05 -9.46 -9.31
CA LYS A 95 -36.31 -8.72 -9.50
C LYS A 95 -37.37 -9.54 -10.23
N GLN A 96 -36.98 -10.36 -11.20
CA GLN A 96 -37.90 -11.28 -11.89
C GLN A 96 -38.42 -12.38 -10.96
N GLN A 97 -37.56 -12.93 -10.09
CA GLN A 97 -37.96 -13.91 -9.08
C GLN A 97 -38.96 -13.32 -8.07
N GLN A 98 -38.71 -12.10 -7.58
CA GLN A 98 -39.64 -11.41 -6.69
C GLN A 98 -41.00 -11.14 -7.34
N GLN A 99 -41.02 -10.77 -8.62
CA GLN A 99 -42.27 -10.56 -9.36
C GLN A 99 -43.04 -11.87 -9.58
N GLN A 100 -42.35 -12.99 -9.81
CA GLN A 100 -42.98 -14.30 -9.93
C GLN A 100 -43.53 -14.79 -8.59
N GLU A 101 -42.80 -14.60 -7.49
CA GLU A 101 -43.30 -14.92 -6.15
C GLU A 101 -44.51 -14.05 -5.75
N GLU A 102 -44.51 -12.76 -6.11
CA GLU A 102 -45.67 -11.88 -5.89
C GLU A 102 -46.87 -12.31 -6.75
N GLU A 103 -46.69 -12.66 -8.03
CA GLU A 103 -47.76 -13.16 -8.90
C GLU A 103 -48.32 -14.53 -8.44
N GLU A 104 -47.46 -15.47 -8.02
CA GLU A 104 -47.90 -16.76 -7.47
C GLU A 104 -48.72 -16.55 -6.19
N SER A 105 -48.25 -15.70 -5.26
CA SER A 105 -48.96 -15.39 -4.02
C SER A 105 -50.31 -14.68 -4.24
N ALA A 106 -50.42 -13.87 -5.30
CA ALA A 106 -51.67 -13.22 -5.69
C ALA A 106 -52.65 -14.21 -6.32
N SER A 107 -52.16 -15.18 -7.10
CA SER A 107 -53.00 -16.22 -7.71
C SER A 107 -53.54 -17.23 -6.69
N GLU A 108 -52.75 -17.59 -5.67
CA GLU A 108 -53.19 -18.43 -4.55
C GLU A 108 -54.25 -17.73 -3.68
N ALA A 109 -54.15 -16.40 -3.51
CA ALA A 109 -55.14 -15.63 -2.77
C ALA A 109 -56.49 -15.50 -3.51
N GLU A 110 -56.47 -15.47 -4.85
CA GLU A 110 -57.69 -15.41 -5.67
C GLU A 110 -58.40 -16.79 -5.70
N GLU A 111 -57.68 -17.92 -5.82
CA GLU A 111 -58.27 -19.27 -5.76
C GLU A 111 -58.93 -19.57 -4.40
N GLU A 112 -58.42 -19.04 -3.28
CA GLU A 112 -59.07 -19.18 -1.97
C GLU A 112 -60.38 -18.36 -1.84
N THR A 113 -60.57 -17.32 -2.66
CA THR A 113 -61.78 -16.48 -2.61
C THR A 113 -62.93 -16.98 -3.48
N GLU A 114 -62.66 -17.74 -4.55
CA GLU A 114 -63.70 -18.34 -5.41
C GLU A 114 -64.21 -19.71 -4.89
N GLY A 115 -63.53 -20.32 -3.92
CA GLY A 115 -63.87 -21.64 -3.36
C GLY A 115 -64.92 -21.69 -2.23
N LYS A 116 -65.66 -20.60 -1.97
CA LYS A 116 -66.65 -20.54 -0.87
C LYS A 116 -68.08 -20.26 -1.30
#